data_AF-A0AAV9ZGP8-F1
#
_entry.id   AF-A0AAV9ZGP8-F1
#
_cell.length_a   1.000
_cell.length_b   1.000
_cell.length_c   1.000
_cell.angle_alpha   90.00
_cell.angle_beta   90.00
_cell.angle_gamma   90.00
#
_symmetry.space_group_name_H-M   'P 1'
#
loop_
_entity.id
_entity.type
_entity.pdbx_description
1 polymer ?
#
loop_
_entity_poly.entity_id
_entity_poly.type
_entity_poly.pdbx_seq_one_letter_code
_entity_poly.pdbx_strand_id
1 'polypeptide(L)'
;MAIDESYAGLLHIAQEYLSRQSSQNRPALEAAREFHGFWIQNFVRLFGLRAWEEALHYGGVSPHRANFNRSDVQAAINTPPTNWGVCSLGVFDNNLDSSAPPNIEVLFRVIERLKKTLIVSGQLDLILPTNGTL
;
A
#
# COMPACT_ATOMS: atom_id res chain seq x y z
N MET A 1 1.32 21.52 -30.71
CA MET A 1 0.90 21.08 -29.37
C MET A 1 1.81 19.94 -28.99
N ALA A 2 2.94 20.26 -28.35
CA ALA A 2 3.98 19.30 -28.00
C ALA A 2 3.61 18.64 -26.67
N ILE A 3 3.60 17.31 -26.65
CA ILE A 3 3.35 16.49 -25.48
C ILE A 3 4.70 16.40 -24.76
N ASP A 4 4.78 16.96 -23.56
CA ASP A 4 5.99 17.10 -22.74
C ASP A 4 6.60 15.74 -22.35
N GLU A 5 7.92 15.63 -22.46
CA GLU A 5 8.79 14.48 -22.13
C GLU A 5 8.58 13.94 -20.69
N SER A 6 7.98 14.74 -19.80
CA SER A 6 7.51 14.33 -18.47
C SER A 6 6.54 13.12 -18.48
N TYR A 7 5.62 13.06 -19.44
CA TYR A 7 4.64 11.96 -19.53
C TYR A 7 5.29 10.63 -19.94
N ALA A 8 6.35 10.67 -20.74
CA ALA A 8 7.05 9.48 -21.19
C ALA A 8 7.77 8.77 -20.04
N GLY A 9 8.35 9.53 -19.11
CA GLY A 9 8.99 8.99 -17.90
C GLY A 9 8.00 8.32 -16.95
N LEU A 10 6.83 8.93 -16.73
CA LEU A 10 5.76 8.37 -15.90
C LEU A 10 5.15 7.11 -16.51
N LEU A 11 4.98 7.07 -17.84
CA LEU A 11 4.58 5.86 -18.57
C LEU A 11 5.61 4.74 -18.43
N HIS A 12 6.90 5.07 -18.48
CA HIS A 12 7.98 4.08 -18.32
C HIS A 12 8.01 3.47 -16.92
N ILE A 13 7.87 4.29 -15.87
CA ILE A 13 7.83 3.83 -14.47
C ILE A 13 6.56 3.00 -14.23
N ALA A 14 5.43 3.45 -14.77
CA ALA A 14 4.19 2.68 -14.71
C ALA A 14 4.36 1.33 -15.41
N GLN A 15 4.94 1.28 -16.62
CA GLN A 15 5.17 0.03 -17.34
C GLN A 15 6.16 -0.90 -16.63
N GLU A 16 7.20 -0.37 -15.98
CA GLU A 16 8.15 -1.17 -15.19
C GLU A 16 7.52 -1.70 -13.88
N TYR A 17 6.65 -0.92 -13.25
CA TYR A 17 5.88 -1.36 -12.08
C TYR A 17 4.87 -2.46 -12.46
N LEU A 18 4.21 -2.29 -13.62
CA LEU A 18 3.26 -3.25 -14.17
C LEU A 18 3.93 -4.55 -14.64
N SER A 19 5.17 -4.49 -15.13
CA SER A 19 5.93 -5.68 -15.56
C SER A 19 6.45 -6.53 -14.40
N ARG A 20 6.58 -5.95 -13.20
CA ARG A 20 6.95 -6.65 -11.96
C ARG A 20 5.78 -7.38 -11.30
N GLN A 21 4.53 -7.07 -11.67
CA GLN A 21 3.37 -7.85 -11.23
C GLN A 21 3.21 -9.07 -12.13
N SER A 22 3.33 -10.26 -11.54
CA SER A 22 3.23 -11.54 -12.24
C SER A 22 2.00 -11.63 -13.14
N SER A 23 2.14 -12.33 -14.28
CA SER A 23 1.11 -12.58 -15.30
C SER A 23 -0.22 -13.15 -14.80
N GLN A 24 -0.31 -13.56 -13.53
CA GLN A 24 -1.49 -14.10 -12.87
C GLN A 24 -2.53 -13.03 -12.49
N ASN A 25 -2.15 -11.74 -12.52
CA ASN A 25 -3.00 -10.61 -12.12
C ASN A 25 -3.49 -9.73 -13.27
N ARG A 26 -3.36 -10.15 -14.55
CA ARG A 26 -3.83 -9.36 -15.70
C ARG A 26 -5.25 -8.78 -15.54
N PRO A 27 -6.28 -9.53 -15.07
CA PRO A 27 -7.61 -8.96 -14.87
C PRO A 27 -7.68 -8.01 -13.65
N ALA A 28 -6.91 -8.26 -12.59
CA ALA A 28 -6.82 -7.34 -11.44
C ALA A 28 -6.09 -6.05 -11.81
N LEU A 29 -5.13 -6.13 -12.73
CA LEU A 29 -4.40 -5.00 -13.27
C LEU A 29 -5.28 -4.15 -14.19
N GLU A 30 -6.08 -4.79 -15.05
CA GLU A 30 -7.06 -4.11 -15.89
C GLU A 30 -8.15 -3.44 -15.02
N ALA A 31 -8.66 -4.15 -14.01
CA ALA A 31 -9.61 -3.60 -13.05
C ALA A 31 -9.01 -2.45 -12.23
N ALA A 32 -7.74 -2.53 -11.83
CA ALA A 32 -7.04 -1.44 -11.17
C ALA A 32 -6.87 -0.25 -12.14
N ARG A 33 -6.58 -0.48 -13.43
CA ARG A 33 -6.49 0.59 -14.44
C ARG A 33 -7.84 1.26 -14.68
N GLU A 34 -8.92 0.49 -14.75
CA GLU A 34 -10.28 1.02 -14.89
C GLU A 34 -10.73 1.77 -13.63
N PHE A 35 -10.47 1.21 -12.45
CA PHE A 35 -10.77 1.85 -11.17
C PHE A 35 -9.97 3.15 -11.00
N HIS A 36 -8.66 3.12 -11.21
CA HIS A 36 -7.83 4.33 -11.19
C HIS A 36 -8.29 5.33 -12.26
N GLY A 37 -8.58 4.90 -13.48
CA GLY A 37 -9.08 5.76 -14.55
C GLY A 37 -10.40 6.44 -14.22
N PHE A 38 -11.35 5.69 -13.65
CA PHE A 38 -12.64 6.21 -13.18
C PHE A 38 -12.44 7.25 -12.07
N TRP A 39 -11.60 6.97 -11.07
CA TRP A 39 -11.34 7.91 -9.98
C TRP A 39 -10.61 9.16 -10.45
N ILE A 40 -9.62 9.03 -11.35
CA ILE A 40 -8.92 10.18 -11.95
C ILE A 40 -9.91 11.10 -12.67
N GLN A 41 -10.75 10.53 -13.54
CA GLN A 41 -11.70 11.32 -14.32
C GLN A 41 -12.74 12.01 -13.45
N ASN A 42 -13.30 11.31 -12.45
CA ASN A 42 -14.29 11.91 -11.56
C ASN A 42 -13.66 12.92 -10.59
N PHE A 43 -12.45 12.66 -10.09
CA PHE A 43 -11.75 13.59 -9.20
C PHE A 43 -11.37 14.88 -9.94
N VAL A 44 -10.80 14.77 -11.15
CA VAL A 44 -10.52 15.94 -12.00
C VAL A 44 -11.80 16.71 -12.34
N ARG A 45 -12.93 16.02 -12.57
CA ARG A 45 -14.23 16.66 -12.80
C ARG A 45 -14.76 17.40 -11.56
N LEU A 46 -14.60 16.83 -10.37
CA LEU A 46 -15.17 17.37 -9.13
C LEU A 46 -14.28 18.43 -8.47
N PHE A 47 -12.96 18.24 -8.53
CA PHE A 47 -11.98 19.05 -7.79
C PHE A 47 -11.00 19.81 -8.69
N GLY A 48 -11.04 19.58 -10.01
CA GLY A 48 -10.22 20.27 -10.99
C GLY A 48 -8.80 19.70 -11.13
N LEU A 49 -8.14 20.06 -12.24
CA LEU A 49 -6.78 19.60 -12.57
C LEU A 49 -5.72 20.05 -11.54
N ARG A 50 -5.88 21.24 -10.94
CA ARG A 50 -4.94 21.72 -9.91
C ARG A 50 -5.00 20.91 -8.62
N ALA A 51 -6.19 20.51 -8.18
CA ALA A 51 -6.32 19.63 -7.01
C ALA A 51 -5.76 18.22 -7.31
N TRP A 52 -5.85 17.77 -8.56
CA TRP A 52 -5.23 16.52 -9.01
C TRP A 52 -3.69 16.58 -8.97
N GLU A 53 -3.09 17.69 -9.42
CA GLU A 53 -1.63 17.92 -9.31
C GLU A 53 -1.15 17.92 -7.84
N GLU A 54 -1.93 18.52 -6.93
CA GLU A 54 -1.66 18.48 -5.49
C GLU A 54 -1.82 17.07 -4.89
N ALA A 55 -2.82 16.29 -5.34
CA ALA A 55 -3.00 14.90 -4.93
C ALA A 55 -1.85 13.99 -5.40
N LEU A 56 -1.32 14.22 -6.61
CA LEU A 56 -0.12 13.52 -7.10
C LEU A 56 1.12 13.87 -6.27
N HIS A 57 1.21 15.10 -5.76
CA HIS A 57 2.26 15.50 -4.84
C HIS A 57 2.22 14.71 -3.53
N TYR A 58 1.02 14.39 -3.03
CA TYR A 58 0.82 13.46 -1.91
C TYR A 58 1.01 11.97 -2.28
N GLY A 59 0.91 11.62 -3.57
CA GLY A 59 1.05 10.25 -4.08
C GLY A 59 2.49 9.79 -4.30
N GLY A 60 3.48 10.69 -4.26
CA GLY A 60 4.89 10.38 -4.56
C GLY A 60 5.81 10.19 -3.35
N VAL A 61 5.44 10.73 -2.19
CA VAL A 61 6.26 10.65 -0.97
C VAL A 61 5.34 10.35 0.20
N SER A 62 5.41 9.13 0.74
CA SER A 62 4.69 8.80 1.97
C SER A 62 5.18 9.77 3.07
N PRO A 63 4.32 10.60 3.69
CA PRO A 63 4.74 11.62 4.68
C PRO A 63 5.56 11.03 5.83
N HIS A 64 5.28 9.77 6.17
CA HIS A 64 6.02 9.00 7.16
C HIS A 64 7.52 8.89 6.85
N ARG A 65 7.90 8.62 5.59
CA ARG A 65 9.31 8.44 5.21
C ARG A 65 10.11 9.73 5.39
N ALA A 66 9.52 10.87 5.06
CA ALA A 66 10.14 12.18 5.24
C ALA A 66 10.41 12.49 6.72
N ASN A 67 9.54 12.03 7.64
CA ASN A 67 9.72 12.26 9.07
C ASN A 67 10.74 11.31 9.72
N PHE A 68 10.67 10.00 9.41
CA PHE A 68 11.53 9.01 10.06
C PHE A 68 12.97 8.97 9.52
N ASN A 69 13.24 9.61 8.37
CA ASN A 69 14.61 9.77 7.85
C ASN A 69 15.36 10.99 8.39
N ARG A 70 14.71 11.86 9.19
CA ARG A 70 15.40 13.02 9.75
C ARG A 70 16.29 12.60 10.92
N SER A 71 17.50 13.14 10.96
CA SER A 71 18.48 12.85 12.01
C SER A 71 18.03 13.31 13.40
N ASP A 72 17.30 14.42 13.48
CA ASP A 72 16.75 14.93 14.74
C ASP A 72 15.66 14.00 15.29
N VAL A 73 14.79 13.47 14.43
CA VAL A 73 13.79 12.46 14.80
C VAL A 73 14.47 11.17 15.23
N GLN A 74 15.45 10.68 14.46
CA GLN A 74 16.19 9.46 14.79
C GLN A 74 16.94 9.57 16.13
N ALA A 75 17.57 10.71 16.39
CA ALA A 75 18.20 10.99 17.69
C ALA A 75 17.18 11.04 18.83
N ALA A 76 16.02 11.67 18.62
CA ALA A 76 14.97 11.76 19.64
C ALA A 76 14.38 10.39 20.03
N ILE A 77 14.31 9.44 19.09
CA ILE A 77 13.81 8.07 19.35
C ILE A 77 14.92 7.05 19.64
N ASN A 78 16.19 7.49 19.76
CA ASN A 78 17.37 6.64 19.97
C ASN A 78 17.58 5.55 18.89
N THR A 79 17.26 5.86 17.64
CA THR A 79 17.50 4.96 16.50
C THR A 79 18.81 5.33 15.81
N PRO A 80 19.66 4.35 15.41
CA PRO A 80 20.87 4.65 14.65
C PRO A 80 20.56 5.27 13.28
N PRO A 81 21.47 6.07 12.70
CA PRO A 81 21.29 6.65 11.37
C PRO A 81 20.99 5.58 10.32
N THR A 82 19.77 5.60 9.77
CA THR A 82 19.31 4.59 8.80
C THR A 82 18.32 5.17 7.80
N ASN A 83 18.18 4.50 6.66
CA ASN A 83 17.12 4.80 5.70
C ASN A 83 15.86 4.01 6.07
N TRP A 84 14.88 4.71 6.60
CA TRP A 84 13.60 4.14 7.02
C TRP A 84 12.70 3.87 5.82
N GLY A 85 12.03 2.71 5.86
CA GLY A 85 11.01 2.31 4.91
C GLY A 85 9.79 1.76 5.64
N VAL A 86 8.60 1.92 5.03
CA VAL A 86 7.33 1.41 5.59
C VAL A 86 7.30 -0.12 5.58
N CYS A 87 7.82 -0.73 4.52
CA CYS A 87 7.89 -2.18 4.34
C CYS A 87 9.32 -2.58 3.98
N SER A 88 9.75 -3.76 4.44
CA SER A 88 11.03 -4.36 4.08
C SER A 88 10.79 -5.71 3.39
N LEU A 89 11.65 -6.06 2.43
CA LEU A 89 11.69 -7.39 1.83
C LEU A 89 12.67 -8.27 2.63
N GLY A 90 12.44 -9.58 2.61
CA GLY A 90 13.35 -10.55 3.23
C GLY A 90 13.24 -10.65 4.75
N VAL A 91 12.12 -10.25 5.35
CA VAL A 91 11.89 -10.40 6.80
C VAL A 91 11.65 -11.87 7.18
N PHE A 92 11.06 -12.65 6.27
CA PHE A 92 10.87 -14.10 6.42
C PHE A 92 11.87 -14.87 5.56
N ASP A 93 12.20 -16.10 5.98
CA ASP A 93 13.05 -17.01 5.21
C ASP A 93 12.47 -17.21 3.80
N ASN A 94 13.26 -16.94 2.77
CA ASN A 94 12.82 -16.95 1.36
C ASN A 94 11.59 -16.07 1.05
N ASN A 95 11.31 -15.05 1.86
CA ASN A 95 10.09 -14.23 1.80
C ASN A 95 8.78 -14.98 2.06
N LEU A 96 8.83 -16.12 2.76
CA LEU A 96 7.65 -16.95 3.02
C LEU A 96 7.49 -17.22 4.51
N ASP A 97 6.28 -17.00 5.02
CA ASP A 97 5.87 -17.51 6.32
C ASP A 97 5.47 -18.99 6.17
N SER A 98 6.14 -19.87 6.90
CA SER A 98 5.90 -21.32 6.89
C SER A 98 5.00 -21.80 8.03
N SER A 99 4.54 -20.89 8.89
CA SER A 99 3.64 -21.22 9.98
C SER A 99 2.25 -21.60 9.46
N ALA A 100 1.52 -22.41 10.24
CA ALA A 100 0.13 -22.69 9.93
C ALA A 100 -0.73 -21.42 10.11
N PRO A 101 -1.77 -21.24 9.28
CA PRO A 101 -2.66 -20.10 9.41
C PRO A 101 -3.24 -19.99 10.83
N PRO A 102 -3.22 -18.79 11.46
CA PRO A 102 -3.60 -18.64 12.86
C PRO A 102 -5.08 -18.94 13.11
N ASN A 103 -5.95 -18.79 12.11
CA ASN A 103 -7.39 -19.04 12.20
C ASN A 103 -7.75 -20.53 12.35
N ILE A 104 -6.84 -21.46 12.07
CA ILE A 104 -7.09 -22.90 12.24
C ILE A 104 -6.41 -23.50 13.48
N GLU A 105 -5.29 -22.92 13.94
CA GLU A 105 -4.49 -23.52 15.01
C GLU A 105 -4.50 -22.72 16.31
N VAL A 106 -4.19 -21.41 16.24
CA VAL A 106 -3.87 -20.61 17.43
C VAL A 106 -5.06 -19.79 17.92
N LEU A 107 -5.86 -19.23 17.01
CA LEU A 107 -6.90 -18.26 17.34
C LEU A 107 -7.98 -18.85 18.27
N PHE A 108 -8.38 -20.11 18.06
CA PHE A 108 -9.32 -20.79 18.95
C PHE A 108 -8.79 -20.91 20.38
N ARG A 109 -7.51 -21.29 20.54
CA ARG A 109 -6.87 -21.41 21.86
C ARG A 109 -6.77 -20.06 22.57
N VAL A 110 -6.55 -18.98 21.83
CA VAL A 110 -6.51 -17.61 22.37
C VAL A 110 -7.88 -17.18 22.86
N ILE A 111 -8.94 -17.44 22.09
CA ILE A 111 -10.33 -17.12 22.46
C ILE A 111 -10.75 -17.91 23.72
N GLU A 112 -10.41 -19.19 23.82
CA GLU A 112 -10.77 -20.02 24.98
C GLU A 112 -10.05 -19.61 26.28
N ARG A 113 -8.78 -19.17 26.17
CA ARG A 113 -7.95 -18.87 27.33
C ARG A 113 -8.07 -17.42 27.80
N LEU A 114 -8.45 -16.49 26.93
CA LEU A 114 -8.58 -15.08 27.26
C LEU A 114 -10.04 -14.70 27.51
N LYS A 115 -10.26 -13.89 28.54
CA LYS A 115 -11.61 -13.40 28.90
C LYS A 115 -12.17 -12.35 27.93
N LYS A 116 -11.30 -11.75 27.12
CA LYS A 116 -11.64 -10.62 26.22
C LYS A 116 -10.77 -10.72 24.97
N THR A 117 -11.40 -11.09 23.86
CA THR A 117 -10.79 -11.12 22.52
C THR A 117 -11.68 -10.32 21.59
N LEU A 118 -11.09 -9.36 20.87
CA LEU A 118 -11.79 -8.52 19.90
C LEU A 118 -11.22 -8.76 18.51
N ILE A 119 -12.09 -9.09 17.56
CA ILE A 119 -11.78 -9.21 16.13
C ILE A 119 -12.52 -8.06 15.43
N VAL A 120 -11.78 -7.19 14.74
CA VAL A 120 -12.32 -5.97 14.11
C VAL A 120 -11.91 -5.95 12.64
N SER A 121 -12.83 -5.50 11.79
CA SER A 121 -12.60 -5.29 10.36
C SER A 121 -13.07 -3.88 9.95
N GLY A 122 -12.36 -3.28 9.00
CA GLY A 122 -12.78 -2.06 8.33
C GLY A 122 -13.78 -2.39 7.22
N GLN A 123 -14.97 -1.78 7.23
CA GLN A 123 -16.01 -2.08 6.24
C GLN A 123 -15.61 -1.72 4.79
N LEU A 124 -14.63 -0.82 4.61
CA LEU A 124 -14.14 -0.36 3.31
C LEU A 124 -12.77 -0.94 2.93
N ASP A 125 -12.27 -1.95 3.66
CA ASP A 125 -11.09 -2.70 3.24
C ASP A 125 -11.48 -3.70 2.14
N LEU A 126 -10.81 -3.61 1.00
CA LEU A 126 -11.05 -4.46 -0.17
C LEU A 126 -10.01 -5.57 -0.34
N ILE A 127 -8.91 -5.53 0.42
CA ILE A 127 -7.92 -6.61 0.46
C ILE A 127 -8.37 -7.67 1.47
N LEU A 128 -8.82 -7.23 2.65
CA LEU A 128 -9.39 -8.09 3.69
C LEU A 128 -10.84 -7.66 3.98
N PRO A 129 -11.81 -8.14 3.18
CA PRO A 129 -13.19 -7.71 3.33
C PRO A 129 -13.79 -8.21 4.64
N THR A 130 -14.75 -7.45 5.17
CA THR A 130 -15.46 -7.79 6.40
C THR A 130 -16.17 -9.14 6.32
N ASN A 131 -16.70 -9.51 5.14
CA ASN A 131 -17.31 -10.83 4.90
C ASN A 131 -16.32 -12.00 4.94
N GLY A 132 -15.02 -11.73 4.80
CA GLY A 132 -13.97 -12.74 4.99
C GLY A 132 -13.48 -12.83 6.43
N THR A 133 -13.88 -11.88 7.28
CA THR A 133 -13.49 -11.81 8.71
C THR A 133 -14.60 -12.34 9.63
N LEU A 134 -15.87 -12.14 9.25
CA LEU A 134 -17.08 -12.55 10.02
C LEU A 134 -17.54 -13.98 9.72
#